data_AF-A0A9W2Y4C8-F1
#
_entry.id   AF-A0A9W2Y4C8-F1
#
_cell.length_a   1.000
_cell.length_b   1.000
_cell.length_c   1.000
_cell.angle_alpha   90.00
_cell.angle_beta   90.00
_cell.angle_gamma   90.00
#
_symmetry.space_group_name_H-M   'P 1'
#
loop_
_entity.id
_entity.type
_entity.pdbx_description
1 polymer ?
#
loop_
_entity_poly.entity_id
_entity_poly.type
_entity_poly.pdbx_seq_one_letter_code
_entity_poly.pdbx_strand_id
1 'polypeptide(L)'
;MLQALHSIFFMAKIEDFTLNEIFAEKEVLLKELEQTYEEPFQLYSTHVPQRHPMSCVLDMIVRVSGERNENLIKQRLQQINSQLTRDRNEKFLISTTMCVSYKTGPDSVRYYGVSMSTCRGRLRDIMIAASCCVYWDSHVADAVMTYYPNNKKRDDFDGTIILPKKVRCQAFSITDTRGGKPPCKQCKNLFGLSTTEFAYGNCAEVESVSNLFKNEREIKDQSILRSINYPNNIKEMVRERTLEKLEQLLPRRFIWNNMFYPNIEYRVTHTVTPNI
;
A
#
# COMPACT_ATOMS: atom_id res chain seq x y z
N MET A 1 13.73 6.17 -1.79
CA MET A 1 14.16 5.71 -3.12
C MET A 1 14.40 4.20 -3.13
N LEU A 2 15.26 3.66 -2.24
CA LEU A 2 15.56 2.22 -2.09
C LEU A 2 14.32 1.31 -2.20
N GLN A 3 13.30 1.54 -1.36
CA GLN A 3 12.11 0.69 -1.38
C GLN A 3 11.36 0.71 -2.72
N ALA A 4 11.29 1.88 -3.37
CA ALA A 4 10.63 2.00 -4.66
C ALA A 4 11.38 1.20 -5.74
N LEU A 5 12.71 1.33 -5.81
CA LEU A 5 13.55 0.62 -6.78
C LEU A 5 13.47 -0.90 -6.58
N HIS A 6 13.63 -1.38 -5.34
CA HIS A 6 13.51 -2.81 -5.04
C HIS A 6 12.13 -3.33 -5.45
N SER A 7 11.05 -2.64 -5.10
CA SER A 7 9.71 -3.06 -5.52
C SER A 7 9.55 -3.08 -7.05
N ILE A 8 10.08 -2.10 -7.79
CA ILE A 8 10.03 -2.08 -9.26
C ILE A 8 10.78 -3.28 -9.83
N PHE A 9 12.00 -3.52 -9.37
CA PHE A 9 12.85 -4.60 -9.87
C PHE A 9 12.27 -5.97 -9.54
N PHE A 10 11.75 -6.14 -8.33
CA PHE A 10 11.05 -7.35 -7.91
C PHE A 10 9.88 -7.65 -8.84
N MET A 11 9.03 -6.64 -9.11
CA MET A 11 7.85 -6.83 -9.95
C MET A 11 8.22 -7.21 -11.38
N ALA A 12 9.22 -6.53 -11.94
CA ALA A 12 9.75 -6.90 -13.24
C ALA A 12 10.29 -8.33 -13.25
N LYS A 13 10.97 -8.75 -12.18
CA LYS A 13 11.49 -10.12 -12.09
C LYS A 13 10.39 -11.19 -12.04
N ILE A 14 9.24 -10.88 -11.44
CA ILE A 14 8.09 -11.79 -11.41
C ILE A 14 7.35 -11.83 -12.75
N GLU A 15 7.37 -10.73 -13.50
CA GLU A 15 6.76 -10.60 -14.83
C GLU A 15 7.77 -10.89 -15.97
N ASP A 16 8.94 -11.47 -15.62
CA ASP A 16 10.01 -11.86 -16.54
C ASP A 16 10.58 -10.72 -17.44
N PHE A 17 10.53 -9.48 -16.96
CA PHE A 17 11.24 -8.34 -17.56
C PHE A 17 12.67 -8.20 -17.00
N THR A 18 13.60 -7.84 -17.86
CA THR A 18 14.96 -7.40 -17.50
C THR A 18 14.93 -5.95 -17.01
N LEU A 19 15.95 -5.55 -16.22
CA LEU A 19 16.07 -4.17 -15.76
C LEU A 19 16.26 -3.20 -16.94
N ASN A 20 17.05 -3.59 -17.96
CA ASN A 20 17.24 -2.79 -19.17
C ASN A 20 15.91 -2.53 -19.89
N GLU A 21 15.01 -3.51 -19.96
CA GLU A 21 13.69 -3.31 -20.55
C GLU A 21 12.91 -2.25 -19.78
N ILE A 22 12.85 -2.33 -18.43
CA ILE A 22 12.11 -1.35 -17.60
C ILE A 22 12.63 0.08 -17.80
N PHE A 23 13.94 0.25 -17.95
CA PHE A 23 14.56 1.57 -18.12
C PHE A 23 14.69 2.00 -19.59
N ALA A 24 13.99 1.33 -20.51
CA ALA A 24 14.01 1.63 -21.94
C ALA A 24 15.44 1.73 -22.50
N GLU A 25 16.28 0.74 -22.17
CA GLU A 25 17.66 0.60 -22.66
C GLU A 25 18.59 1.76 -22.27
N LYS A 26 18.25 2.53 -21.23
CA LYS A 26 19.11 3.59 -20.67
C LYS A 26 20.18 3.01 -19.76
N GLU A 27 21.17 2.33 -20.34
CA GLU A 27 22.25 1.65 -19.61
C GLU A 27 23.03 2.58 -18.66
N VAL A 28 23.29 3.83 -19.07
CA VAL A 28 23.99 4.82 -18.24
C VAL A 28 23.22 5.10 -16.94
N LEU A 29 21.90 5.33 -17.05
CA LEU A 29 21.03 5.54 -15.89
C LEU A 29 21.01 4.30 -14.98
N LEU A 30 20.95 3.10 -15.57
CA LEU A 30 20.91 1.87 -14.80
C LEU A 30 22.21 1.69 -13.99
N LYS A 31 23.36 1.96 -14.61
CA LYS A 31 24.67 1.90 -13.95
C LYS A 31 24.80 2.93 -12.82
N GLU A 32 24.31 4.16 -13.04
CA GLU A 32 24.27 5.18 -11.99
C GLU A 32 23.39 4.76 -10.82
N LEU A 33 22.21 4.18 -11.09
CA LEU A 33 21.31 3.66 -10.07
C LEU A 33 21.93 2.50 -9.30
N GLU A 34 22.64 1.59 -9.97
CA GLU A 34 23.32 0.46 -9.32
C GLU A 34 24.44 0.94 -8.40
N GLN A 35 25.24 1.91 -8.85
CA GLN A 35 26.30 2.51 -8.04
C GLN A 35 25.75 3.28 -6.83
N THR A 36 24.59 3.91 -6.97
CA THR A 36 23.99 4.73 -5.92
C THR A 36 23.16 3.91 -4.92
N TYR A 37 22.50 2.87 -5.41
CA TYR A 37 21.51 2.07 -4.70
C TYR A 37 21.77 0.58 -4.90
N GLU A 38 22.92 0.11 -4.41
CA GLU A 38 23.40 -1.26 -4.59
C GLU A 38 22.40 -2.33 -4.10
N GLU A 39 21.79 -2.13 -2.93
CA GLU A 39 20.95 -3.14 -2.28
C GLU A 39 19.72 -3.57 -3.11
N PRO A 40 18.91 -2.67 -3.71
CA PRO A 40 17.87 -3.06 -4.66
C PRO A 40 18.35 -4.02 -5.76
N PHE A 41 19.54 -3.82 -6.32
CA PHE A 41 20.07 -4.64 -7.42
C PHE A 41 20.52 -6.03 -6.93
N GLN A 42 20.97 -6.13 -5.69
CA GLN A 42 21.36 -7.41 -5.10
C GLN A 42 20.17 -8.25 -4.65
N LEU A 43 19.13 -7.61 -4.13
CA LEU A 43 18.10 -8.28 -3.34
C LEU A 43 16.77 -8.49 -4.05
N TYR A 44 16.49 -7.79 -5.17
CA TYR A 44 15.19 -7.89 -5.84
C TYR A 44 14.83 -9.30 -6.36
N SER A 45 15.82 -10.17 -6.53
CA SER A 45 15.63 -11.54 -7.04
C SER A 45 15.48 -12.59 -5.93
N THR A 46 15.72 -12.21 -4.67
CA THR A 46 15.73 -13.09 -3.49
C THR A 46 14.86 -12.59 -2.35
N HIS A 47 14.56 -11.29 -2.26
CA HIS A 47 13.79 -10.70 -1.17
C HIS A 47 12.51 -10.06 -1.69
N VAL A 48 11.44 -10.24 -0.93
CA VAL A 48 10.10 -9.73 -1.26
C VAL A 48 9.94 -8.32 -0.70
N PRO A 49 9.52 -7.35 -1.51
CA PRO A 49 9.25 -6.02 -1.02
C PRO A 49 8.00 -6.00 -0.12
N GLN A 50 8.01 -5.10 0.86
CA GLN A 50 6.87 -4.92 1.78
C GLN A 50 5.74 -4.06 1.20
N ARG A 51 6.02 -3.30 0.12
CA ARG A 51 5.10 -2.30 -0.43
C ARG A 51 5.17 -2.23 -1.95
N HIS A 52 4.07 -1.81 -2.55
CA HIS A 52 3.99 -1.53 -3.98
C HIS A 52 4.82 -0.29 -4.36
N PRO A 53 5.46 -0.23 -5.56
CA PRO A 53 6.28 0.91 -5.98
C PRO A 53 5.59 2.27 -5.86
N MET A 54 4.33 2.35 -6.32
CA MET A 54 3.58 3.61 -6.29
C MET A 54 3.26 4.09 -4.88
N SER A 55 3.17 3.19 -3.91
CA SER A 55 3.05 3.56 -2.49
C SER A 55 4.31 4.29 -2.02
N CYS A 56 5.48 3.76 -2.36
CA CYS A 56 6.76 4.39 -2.04
C CYS A 56 6.94 5.73 -2.76
N VAL A 57 6.52 5.82 -4.03
CA VAL A 57 6.56 7.07 -4.81
C VAL A 57 5.59 8.12 -4.22
N LEU A 58 4.39 7.71 -3.81
CA LEU A 58 3.42 8.59 -3.18
C LEU A 58 4.00 9.26 -1.93
N ASP A 59 4.69 8.52 -1.05
CA ASP A 59 5.32 9.09 0.13
C ASP A 59 6.34 10.19 -0.23
N MET A 60 7.11 9.99 -1.31
CA MET A 60 8.05 10.99 -1.79
C MET A 60 7.32 12.24 -2.31
N ILE A 61 6.22 12.05 -3.05
CA ILE A 61 5.39 13.17 -3.53
C ILE A 61 4.81 13.95 -2.36
N VAL A 62 4.23 13.26 -1.37
CA VAL A 62 3.65 13.87 -0.16
C VAL A 62 4.71 14.67 0.60
N ARG A 63 5.90 14.09 0.81
CA ARG A 63 7.01 14.76 1.49
C ARG A 63 7.44 16.05 0.80
N VAL A 64 7.55 16.05 -0.53
CA VAL A 64 7.99 17.23 -1.29
C VAL A 64 6.86 18.27 -1.44
N SER A 65 5.62 17.81 -1.55
CA SER A 65 4.47 18.70 -1.81
C SER A 65 3.86 19.30 -0.54
N GLY A 66 4.15 18.69 0.61
CA GLY A 66 3.44 18.94 1.86
C GLY A 66 2.11 18.20 1.90
N GLU A 67 1.85 17.49 2.99
CA GLU A 67 0.68 16.61 3.16
C GLU A 67 -0.68 17.33 3.09
N ARG A 68 -0.73 18.64 3.27
CA ARG A 68 -1.97 19.42 3.13
C ARG A 68 -2.32 19.74 1.67
N ASN A 69 -1.38 19.59 0.75
CA ASN A 69 -1.53 20.00 -0.63
C ASN A 69 -2.09 18.88 -1.51
N GLU A 70 -3.30 18.41 -1.19
CA GLU A 70 -3.98 17.30 -1.88
C GLU A 70 -4.02 17.46 -3.41
N ASN A 71 -4.27 18.68 -3.89
CA ASN A 71 -4.34 18.97 -5.32
C ASN A 71 -2.98 18.82 -6.01
N LEU A 72 -1.90 19.32 -5.40
CA LEU A 72 -0.55 19.17 -5.95
C LEU A 72 -0.10 17.70 -5.92
N ILE A 73 -0.38 16.98 -4.83
CA ILE A 73 -0.08 15.55 -4.70
C ILE A 73 -0.81 14.78 -5.81
N LYS A 74 -2.12 15.04 -5.96
CA LYS A 74 -2.93 14.47 -7.04
C LYS A 74 -2.31 14.74 -8.41
N GLN A 75 -2.03 16.01 -8.73
CA GLN A 75 -1.49 16.40 -10.03
C GLN A 75 -0.15 15.71 -10.35
N ARG A 76 0.78 15.68 -9.39
CA ARG A 76 2.08 15.00 -9.56
C ARG A 76 1.91 13.52 -9.79
N LEU A 77 1.03 12.88 -9.03
CA LEU A 77 0.75 11.45 -9.19
C LEU A 77 0.13 11.16 -10.58
N GLN A 78 -0.80 12.01 -11.05
CA GLN A 78 -1.38 11.93 -12.39
C GLN A 78 -0.35 12.12 -13.51
N GLN A 79 0.60 13.05 -13.33
CA GLN A 79 1.70 13.28 -14.28
C GLN A 79 2.61 12.05 -14.39
N ILE A 80 3.03 11.47 -13.25
CA ILE A 80 3.86 10.26 -13.24
C ILE A 80 3.12 9.11 -13.92
N ASN A 81 1.86 8.88 -13.55
CA ASN A 81 1.04 7.83 -14.17
C ASN A 81 0.91 8.02 -15.69
N SER A 82 0.69 9.26 -16.14
CA SER A 82 0.57 9.58 -17.57
C SER A 82 1.87 9.28 -18.33
N GLN A 83 3.02 9.58 -17.73
CA GLN A 83 4.33 9.26 -18.30
C GLN A 83 4.55 7.74 -18.39
N LEU A 84 4.20 7.00 -17.34
CA LEU A 84 4.31 5.53 -17.34
C LEU A 84 3.36 4.86 -18.34
N THR A 85 2.20 5.46 -18.64
CA THR A 85 1.23 4.90 -19.60
C THR A 85 1.48 5.28 -21.06
N ARG A 86 2.39 6.23 -21.35
CA ARG A 86 2.54 6.80 -22.70
C ARG A 86 3.12 5.82 -23.71
N ASP A 87 3.99 4.91 -23.28
CA ASP A 87 4.82 4.17 -24.22
C ASP A 87 4.69 2.64 -24.14
N ARG A 88 4.03 2.06 -23.12
CA ARG A 88 3.98 0.60 -22.94
C ARG A 88 2.73 0.06 -22.24
N ASN A 89 2.47 -1.23 -22.45
CA ASN A 89 1.47 -2.04 -21.74
C ASN A 89 1.85 -2.36 -20.27
N GLU A 90 2.76 -1.60 -19.65
CA GLU A 90 3.32 -1.81 -18.30
C GLU A 90 2.33 -1.42 -17.19
N LYS A 91 1.12 -1.97 -17.27
CA LYS A 91 0.02 -1.72 -16.33
C LYS A 91 0.31 -2.23 -14.92
N PHE A 92 1.42 -2.94 -14.70
CA PHE A 92 1.80 -3.46 -13.40
C PHE A 92 2.43 -2.40 -12.49
N LEU A 93 3.02 -1.32 -13.03
CA LEU A 93 3.65 -0.26 -12.23
C LEU A 93 2.73 0.92 -11.91
N ILE A 94 1.57 1.03 -12.56
CA ILE A 94 0.70 2.19 -12.39
C ILE A 94 -0.18 2.06 -11.14
N SER A 95 -0.92 3.12 -10.81
CA SER A 95 -2.02 3.07 -9.85
C SER A 95 -3.19 3.85 -10.41
N THR A 96 -4.42 3.34 -10.30
CA THR A 96 -5.56 4.01 -10.95
C THR A 96 -6.26 5.02 -10.04
N THR A 97 -6.03 4.89 -8.74
CA THR A 97 -6.78 5.65 -7.75
C THR A 97 -5.92 5.89 -6.50
N MET A 98 -6.06 7.07 -5.91
CA MET A 98 -5.43 7.52 -4.67
C MET A 98 -6.50 7.70 -3.61
N CYS A 99 -6.18 7.45 -2.34
CA CYS A 99 -7.04 7.77 -1.22
C CYS A 99 -6.29 8.63 -0.18
N VAL A 100 -7.04 9.50 0.50
CA VAL A 100 -6.58 10.27 1.67
C VAL A 100 -7.52 10.00 2.84
N SER A 101 -6.95 9.69 4.00
CA SER A 101 -7.68 9.45 5.24
C SER A 101 -7.16 10.38 6.34
N TYR A 102 -8.05 10.98 7.12
CA TYR A 102 -7.68 11.87 8.23
C TYR A 102 -8.79 11.99 9.27
N LYS A 103 -8.41 12.29 10.50
CA LYS A 103 -9.33 12.73 11.56
C LYS A 103 -9.80 14.15 11.25
N THR A 104 -11.10 14.43 11.31
CA THR A 104 -11.62 15.78 11.17
C THR A 104 -11.25 16.63 12.39
N GLY A 105 -10.69 17.82 12.16
CA GLY A 105 -10.27 18.74 13.22
C GLY A 105 -9.19 19.73 12.77
N PRO A 106 -8.86 20.73 13.61
CA PRO A 106 -7.90 21.78 13.29
C PRO A 106 -6.46 21.27 13.06
N ASP A 107 -6.06 20.21 13.77
CA ASP A 107 -4.72 19.61 13.67
C ASP A 107 -4.69 18.33 12.82
N SER A 108 -5.61 18.21 11.86
CA SER A 108 -5.72 17.00 11.03
C SER A 108 -4.47 16.78 10.17
N VAL A 109 -3.86 15.61 10.34
CA VAL A 109 -2.82 15.06 9.45
C VAL A 109 -3.49 14.14 8.42
N ARG A 110 -3.06 14.25 7.17
CA ARG A 110 -3.55 13.53 5.99
C ARG A 110 -2.65 12.35 5.67
N TYR A 111 -3.25 11.17 5.73
CA TYR A 111 -2.58 9.92 5.42
C TYR A 111 -3.01 9.42 4.06
N TYR A 112 -2.04 9.19 3.18
CA TYR A 112 -2.30 8.83 1.80
C TYR A 112 -2.09 7.34 1.54
N GLY A 113 -2.77 6.84 0.52
CA GLY A 113 -2.62 5.51 -0.02
C GLY A 113 -2.94 5.49 -1.51
N VAL A 114 -2.46 4.47 -2.22
CA VAL A 114 -2.76 4.26 -3.64
C VAL A 114 -3.25 2.84 -3.90
N SER A 115 -4.06 2.69 -4.94
CA SER A 115 -4.57 1.38 -5.34
C SER A 115 -3.42 0.56 -5.90
N MET A 116 -3.23 -0.65 -5.40
CA MET A 116 -2.39 -1.63 -6.08
C MET A 116 -3.08 -2.02 -7.40
N SER A 117 -2.70 -1.39 -8.51
CA SER A 117 -3.35 -1.67 -9.81
C SER A 117 -2.64 -2.74 -10.61
N THR A 118 -1.78 -3.55 -9.96
CA THR A 118 -1.26 -4.80 -10.53
C THR A 118 -2.41 -5.58 -11.13
N CYS A 119 -2.49 -5.53 -12.45
CA CYS A 119 -3.58 -6.08 -13.21
C CYS A 119 -3.67 -7.57 -12.88
N ARG A 120 -4.76 -7.96 -12.21
CA ARG A 120 -5.21 -9.34 -11.93
C ARG A 120 -4.12 -10.42 -12.02
N GLY A 121 -3.72 -10.99 -10.89
CA GLY A 121 -2.89 -12.20 -10.93
C GLY A 121 -1.95 -12.32 -9.75
N ARG A 122 -0.85 -13.04 -9.98
CA ARG A 122 0.15 -13.44 -9.00
C ARG A 122 0.77 -12.26 -8.25
N LEU A 123 1.18 -11.20 -8.95
CA LEU A 123 1.83 -10.03 -8.34
C LEU A 123 0.94 -9.32 -7.32
N ARG A 124 -0.34 -9.15 -7.64
CA ARG A 124 -1.30 -8.50 -6.74
C ARG A 124 -1.41 -9.28 -5.44
N ASP A 125 -1.57 -10.59 -5.56
CA ASP A 125 -1.80 -11.46 -4.41
C ASP A 125 -0.54 -11.55 -3.53
N ILE A 126 0.66 -11.52 -4.14
CA ILE A 126 1.95 -11.37 -3.42
C ILE A 126 1.97 -10.06 -2.63
N MET A 127 1.69 -8.92 -3.28
CA MET A 127 1.79 -7.60 -2.63
C MET A 127 0.78 -7.42 -1.51
N ILE A 128 -0.45 -7.92 -1.69
CA ILE A 128 -1.48 -7.91 -0.65
C ILE A 128 -1.04 -8.77 0.54
N ALA A 129 -0.60 -10.01 0.30
CA ALA A 129 -0.19 -10.91 1.37
C ALA A 129 1.03 -10.37 2.13
N ALA A 130 2.04 -9.88 1.41
CA ALA A 130 3.21 -9.25 2.02
C ALA A 130 2.83 -8.01 2.85
N SER A 131 1.90 -7.19 2.35
CA SER A 131 1.41 -6.02 3.07
C SER A 131 0.63 -6.41 4.34
N CYS A 132 -0.27 -7.40 4.28
CA CYS A 132 -0.99 -7.90 5.45
C CYS A 132 -0.04 -8.45 6.53
N CYS A 133 1.02 -9.14 6.12
CA CYS A 133 1.95 -9.75 7.06
C CYS A 133 2.88 -8.73 7.71
N VAL A 134 3.35 -7.70 7.01
CA VAL A 134 4.44 -6.86 7.55
C VAL A 134 4.13 -5.38 7.55
N TYR A 135 3.46 -4.87 6.52
CA TYR A 135 3.36 -3.44 6.34
C TYR A 135 2.10 -2.85 6.97
N TRP A 136 0.91 -3.40 6.69
CA TRP A 136 -0.32 -2.79 7.12
C TRP A 136 -0.55 -2.92 8.63
N ASP A 137 -1.23 -1.93 9.22
CA ASP A 137 -1.71 -2.01 10.59
C ASP A 137 -2.51 -3.29 10.80
N SER A 138 -2.36 -3.92 11.96
CA SER A 138 -2.99 -5.21 12.26
C SER A 138 -4.50 -5.22 12.08
N HIS A 139 -5.22 -4.14 12.45
CA HIS A 139 -6.67 -4.08 12.28
C HIS A 139 -7.06 -4.00 10.80
N VAL A 140 -6.25 -3.31 10.00
CA VAL A 140 -6.47 -3.19 8.57
C VAL A 140 -6.11 -4.49 7.84
N ALA A 141 -5.01 -5.14 8.24
CA ALA A 141 -4.64 -6.46 7.75
C ALA A 141 -5.72 -7.50 8.08
N ASP A 142 -6.21 -7.53 9.31
CA ASP A 142 -7.33 -8.38 9.75
C ASP A 142 -8.58 -8.13 8.89
N ALA A 143 -8.91 -6.86 8.61
CA ALA A 143 -10.01 -6.53 7.73
C ALA A 143 -9.79 -7.15 6.34
N VAL A 144 -8.64 -6.93 5.70
CA VAL A 144 -8.34 -7.49 4.37
C VAL A 144 -8.40 -9.02 4.38
N MET A 145 -7.84 -9.67 5.40
CA MET A 145 -7.82 -11.13 5.55
C MET A 145 -9.20 -11.75 5.85
N THR A 146 -10.24 -10.94 6.05
CA THR A 146 -11.64 -11.39 6.11
C THR A 146 -12.11 -12.00 4.79
N TYR A 147 -11.45 -11.66 3.68
CA TYR A 147 -11.80 -12.14 2.36
C TYR A 147 -10.67 -13.00 1.78
N TYR A 148 -11.03 -14.11 1.14
CA TYR A 148 -10.10 -14.83 0.29
C TYR A 148 -9.74 -14.01 -0.96
N PRO A 149 -8.63 -14.30 -1.66
CA PRO A 149 -8.23 -13.59 -2.88
C PRO A 149 -9.29 -13.59 -4.00
N ASN A 150 -10.22 -14.55 -3.98
CA ASN A 150 -11.37 -14.61 -4.89
C ASN A 150 -12.56 -13.72 -4.44
N ASN A 151 -12.37 -12.88 -3.42
CA ASN A 151 -13.36 -12.01 -2.78
C ASN A 151 -14.51 -12.74 -2.06
N LYS A 152 -14.39 -14.04 -1.81
CA LYS A 152 -15.33 -14.75 -0.94
C LYS A 152 -15.02 -14.40 0.52
N LYS A 153 -16.03 -13.96 1.26
CA LYS A 153 -15.91 -13.74 2.71
C LYS A 153 -15.60 -15.07 3.40
N ARG A 154 -14.72 -15.04 4.39
CA ARG A 154 -14.42 -16.19 5.24
C ARG A 154 -15.57 -16.42 6.23
N ASP A 155 -15.87 -17.69 6.45
CA ASP A 155 -16.87 -18.10 7.45
C ASP A 155 -16.23 -18.23 8.84
N ASP A 156 -14.91 -18.47 8.90
CA ASP A 156 -14.12 -18.71 10.10
C ASP A 156 -13.47 -17.45 10.68
N PHE A 157 -13.59 -16.30 10.00
CA PHE A 157 -12.93 -15.06 10.42
C PHE A 157 -13.62 -13.82 9.84
N ASP A 158 -13.85 -12.82 10.70
CA ASP A 158 -14.35 -11.49 10.29
C ASP A 158 -13.60 -10.39 11.04
N GLY A 159 -12.54 -9.88 10.42
CA GLY A 159 -11.74 -8.75 10.88
C GLY A 159 -12.24 -7.39 10.39
N THR A 160 -13.44 -7.30 9.78
CA THR A 160 -13.94 -6.02 9.29
C THR A 160 -14.01 -4.97 10.40
N ILE A 161 -13.67 -3.73 10.05
CA ILE A 161 -13.68 -2.59 10.96
C ILE A 161 -14.76 -1.59 10.54
N ILE A 162 -15.26 -0.83 11.51
CA ILE A 162 -16.11 0.32 11.28
C ILE A 162 -15.35 1.55 11.77
N LEU A 163 -15.04 2.45 10.84
CA LEU A 163 -14.33 3.68 11.17
C LEU A 163 -15.23 4.64 11.98
N PRO A 164 -14.67 5.38 12.95
CA PRO A 164 -15.39 6.44 13.66
C PRO A 164 -15.90 7.51 12.69
N LYS A 165 -17.06 8.11 12.98
CA LYS A 165 -17.66 9.17 12.15
C LYS A 165 -16.77 10.39 11.91
N LYS A 166 -15.82 10.64 12.81
CA LYS A 166 -14.83 11.72 12.69
C LYS A 166 -13.67 11.40 11.73
N VAL A 167 -13.63 10.20 11.16
CA VAL A 167 -12.65 9.86 10.12
C VAL A 167 -13.23 10.23 8.77
N ARG A 168 -12.55 11.13 8.07
CA ARG A 168 -12.79 11.37 6.65
C ARG A 168 -11.89 10.44 5.84
N CYS A 169 -12.47 9.82 4.82
CA CYS A 169 -11.77 8.98 3.87
C CYS A 169 -12.22 9.36 2.45
N GLN A 170 -11.29 9.71 1.56
CA GLN A 170 -11.61 10.21 0.24
C GLN A 170 -10.70 9.66 -0.86
N ALA A 171 -11.33 8.98 -1.82
CA ALA A 171 -10.68 8.47 -3.02
C ALA A 171 -10.81 9.41 -4.22
N PHE A 172 -9.76 9.42 -5.06
CA PHE A 172 -9.65 10.21 -6.28
C PHE A 172 -9.09 9.37 -7.42
N SER A 173 -9.65 9.51 -8.61
CA SER A 173 -9.09 8.88 -9.80
C SER A 173 -7.76 9.53 -10.19
N ILE A 174 -6.74 8.70 -10.42
CA ILE A 174 -5.45 9.13 -10.99
C ILE A 174 -5.54 9.12 -12.51
N THR A 175 -6.38 8.27 -13.10
CA THR A 175 -6.53 8.15 -14.55
C THR A 175 -7.64 9.00 -15.14
N ASP A 176 -8.53 9.57 -14.30
CA ASP A 176 -9.63 10.43 -14.74
C ASP A 176 -9.56 11.75 -13.95
N THR A 177 -9.70 12.88 -14.63
CA THR A 177 -9.69 14.21 -14.02
C THR A 177 -11.02 14.55 -13.33
N ARG A 178 -12.09 13.77 -13.56
CA ARG A 178 -13.48 14.00 -13.10
C ARG A 178 -13.74 13.85 -11.58
N GLY A 179 -12.79 14.27 -10.74
CA GLY A 179 -13.02 14.42 -9.30
C GLY A 179 -12.93 13.11 -8.50
N GLY A 180 -13.65 13.06 -7.37
CA GLY A 180 -13.62 11.95 -6.42
C GLY A 180 -14.32 10.67 -6.95
N LYS A 181 -14.01 9.51 -6.34
CA LYS A 181 -14.59 8.20 -6.71
C LYS A 181 -15.39 7.57 -5.56
N PRO A 182 -16.61 7.04 -5.78
CA PRO A 182 -17.44 6.43 -4.74
C PRO A 182 -16.84 5.11 -4.23
N PRO A 183 -17.12 4.69 -2.97
CA PRO A 183 -16.54 3.50 -2.36
C PRO A 183 -16.81 2.24 -3.15
N CYS A 184 -15.74 1.49 -3.46
CA CYS A 184 -15.90 0.17 -4.02
C CYS A 184 -16.56 -0.75 -2.97
N LYS A 185 -17.29 -1.77 -3.47
CA LYS A 185 -18.02 -2.73 -2.62
C LYS A 185 -17.12 -3.36 -1.55
N GLN A 186 -15.86 -3.63 -1.87
CA GLN A 186 -14.91 -4.24 -0.95
C GLN A 186 -14.55 -3.29 0.20
N CYS A 187 -14.10 -2.06 -0.08
CA CYS A 187 -13.76 -1.10 0.96
C CYS A 187 -14.97 -0.73 1.83
N LYS A 188 -16.18 -0.66 1.25
CA LYS A 188 -17.42 -0.50 2.00
C LYS A 188 -17.60 -1.63 3.03
N ASN A 189 -17.35 -2.86 2.63
CA ASN A 189 -17.48 -4.02 3.52
C ASN A 189 -16.35 -4.08 4.56
N LEU A 190 -15.11 -3.74 4.16
CA LEU A 190 -13.93 -3.80 5.01
C LEU A 190 -13.94 -2.75 6.13
N PHE A 191 -14.38 -1.53 5.80
CA PHE A 191 -14.22 -0.34 6.66
C PHE A 191 -15.55 0.24 7.16
N GLY A 192 -16.67 -0.42 6.85
CA GLY A 192 -17.99 -0.02 7.32
C GLY A 192 -18.42 1.38 6.85
N LEU A 193 -17.91 1.84 5.71
CA LEU A 193 -18.15 3.18 5.18
C LEU A 193 -19.65 3.37 4.90
N SER A 194 -20.34 4.16 5.73
CA SER A 194 -21.78 4.42 5.60
C SER A 194 -22.05 5.42 4.48
N THR A 195 -23.05 5.12 3.66
CA THR A 195 -23.49 5.99 2.57
C THR A 195 -24.62 6.89 3.05
N THR A 196 -24.26 8.04 3.63
CA THR A 196 -25.09 9.27 3.67
C THR A 196 -24.26 10.54 3.96
N GLU A 197 -23.05 10.45 4.55
CA GLU A 197 -22.23 11.66 4.84
C GLU A 197 -20.80 11.63 4.25
N PHE A 198 -20.33 10.50 3.72
CA PHE A 198 -19.04 10.43 3.03
C PHE A 198 -19.12 9.50 1.81
N ALA A 199 -18.91 10.06 0.63
CA ALA A 199 -19.20 9.41 -0.64
C ALA A 199 -17.95 8.98 -1.41
N TYR A 200 -16.89 8.40 -0.80
CA TYR A 200 -15.72 8.00 -1.60
C TYR A 200 -14.98 6.72 -1.15
N GLY A 201 -14.44 5.93 -2.11
CA GLY A 201 -13.51 4.82 -1.86
C GLY A 201 -13.13 3.88 -3.04
N ASN A 202 -11.97 3.26 -2.99
CA ASN A 202 -11.43 2.23 -3.86
C ASN A 202 -10.32 1.45 -3.11
N CYS A 203 -9.73 0.39 -3.65
CA CYS A 203 -8.68 -0.41 -2.97
C CYS A 203 -7.42 0.35 -2.45
N ALA A 204 -7.31 1.68 -2.60
CA ALA A 204 -6.32 2.56 -1.97
C ALA A 204 -6.59 2.86 -0.49
N GLU A 205 -7.84 2.73 -0.01
CA GLU A 205 -8.18 2.99 1.40
C GLU A 205 -7.36 2.14 2.36
N VAL A 206 -7.02 0.92 1.96
CA VAL A 206 -6.30 -0.01 2.82
C VAL A 206 -5.01 0.62 3.31
N GLU A 207 -4.24 1.23 2.41
CA GLU A 207 -2.99 1.87 2.81
C GLU A 207 -3.22 3.21 3.53
N SER A 208 -4.18 4.05 3.09
CA SER A 208 -4.42 5.33 3.74
C SER A 208 -4.96 5.17 5.17
N VAL A 209 -5.87 4.23 5.40
CA VAL A 209 -6.42 3.89 6.73
C VAL A 209 -5.37 3.20 7.58
N SER A 210 -4.55 2.33 7.00
CA SER A 210 -3.41 1.71 7.70
C SER A 210 -2.42 2.76 8.20
N ASN A 211 -2.06 3.72 7.35
CA ASN A 211 -1.20 4.84 7.72
C ASN A 211 -1.87 5.73 8.78
N LEU A 212 -3.18 5.98 8.69
CA LEU A 212 -3.93 6.66 9.75
C LEU A 212 -3.83 5.92 11.08
N PHE A 213 -4.07 4.61 11.13
CA PHE A 213 -4.08 3.83 12.37
C PHE A 213 -2.70 3.72 13.03
N LYS A 214 -1.63 3.65 12.24
CA LYS A 214 -0.25 3.64 12.76
C LYS A 214 0.11 4.92 13.49
N ASN A 215 -0.46 6.06 13.09
CA ASN A 215 -0.09 7.37 13.61
C ASN A 215 -1.15 7.95 14.57
N GLU A 216 -2.42 7.60 14.39
CA GLU A 216 -3.57 8.08 15.19
C GLU A 216 -4.16 6.94 16.03
N ARG A 217 -3.45 6.53 17.09
CA ARG A 217 -3.90 5.43 17.96
C ARG A 217 -5.32 5.63 18.51
N GLU A 218 -5.67 6.87 18.85
CA GLU A 218 -7.01 7.24 19.32
C GLU A 218 -8.12 6.86 18.31
N ILE A 219 -7.85 7.00 17.02
CA ILE A 219 -8.78 6.61 15.96
C ILE A 219 -8.86 5.09 15.85
N LYS A 220 -7.72 4.41 15.94
CA LYS A 220 -7.66 2.94 15.94
C LYS A 220 -8.47 2.35 17.09
N ASP A 221 -8.30 2.87 18.30
CA ASP A 221 -8.97 2.37 19.51
C ASP A 221 -10.48 2.60 19.49
N GLN A 222 -10.94 3.66 18.83
CA GLN A 222 -12.36 3.95 18.67
C GLN A 222 -13.00 3.21 17.49
N SER A 223 -12.20 2.57 16.65
CA SER A 223 -12.71 1.80 15.52
C SER A 223 -13.32 0.49 16.03
N ILE A 224 -14.55 0.20 15.60
CA ILE A 224 -15.25 -1.01 16.03
C ILE A 224 -14.75 -2.16 15.16
N LEU A 225 -14.05 -3.12 15.75
CA LEU A 225 -13.81 -4.42 15.14
C LEU A 225 -15.12 -5.21 15.19
N ARG A 226 -15.61 -5.75 14.07
CA ARG A 226 -16.72 -6.73 14.12
C ARG A 226 -16.29 -8.04 14.80
N SER A 227 -14.98 -8.25 14.86
CA SER A 227 -14.26 -9.37 15.49
C SER A 227 -14.18 -9.32 17.02
N ILE A 228 -15.17 -8.78 17.75
CA ILE A 228 -15.02 -8.52 19.21
C ILE A 228 -14.67 -9.78 20.03
N ASN A 229 -14.86 -11.00 19.51
CA ASN A 229 -14.70 -12.25 20.28
C ASN A 229 -13.90 -13.38 19.59
N TYR A 230 -13.08 -13.13 18.56
CA TYR A 230 -12.23 -14.22 18.03
C TYR A 230 -10.99 -14.39 18.92
N PRO A 231 -10.76 -15.59 19.48
CA PRO A 231 -9.53 -15.83 20.25
C PRO A 231 -8.28 -15.65 19.37
N ASN A 232 -7.19 -15.18 19.99
CA ASN A 232 -5.95 -14.79 19.30
C ASN A 232 -5.40 -15.88 18.37
N ASN A 233 -5.62 -17.15 18.71
CA ASN A 233 -5.22 -18.29 17.87
C ASN A 233 -5.86 -18.26 16.47
N ILE A 234 -7.09 -17.74 16.31
CA ILE A 234 -7.74 -17.65 15.00
C ILE A 234 -7.09 -16.57 14.15
N LYS A 235 -6.72 -15.42 14.74
CA LYS A 235 -5.99 -14.34 14.05
C LYS A 235 -4.63 -14.82 13.55
N GLU A 236 -3.87 -15.48 14.42
CA GLU A 236 -2.57 -16.06 14.04
C GLU A 236 -2.73 -17.12 12.96
N MET A 237 -3.71 -18.04 13.08
CA MET A 237 -3.99 -19.04 12.03
C MET A 237 -4.34 -18.38 10.68
N VAL A 238 -5.12 -17.30 10.67
CA VAL A 238 -5.45 -16.55 9.45
C VAL A 238 -4.22 -15.91 8.83
N ARG A 239 -3.35 -15.36 9.66
CA ARG A 239 -2.07 -14.75 9.27
C ARG A 239 -1.10 -15.80 8.73
N GLU A 240 -0.95 -16.94 9.39
CA GLU A 240 -0.16 -18.09 8.94
C GLU A 240 -0.63 -18.58 7.57
N ARG A 241 -1.93 -18.79 7.37
CA ARG A 241 -2.48 -19.17 6.05
C ARG A 241 -2.19 -18.12 4.97
N THR A 242 -2.17 -16.84 5.32
CA THR A 242 -1.82 -15.75 4.39
C THR A 242 -0.33 -15.81 4.04
N LEU A 243 0.52 -16.12 5.01
CA LEU A 243 1.95 -16.34 4.83
C LEU A 243 2.24 -17.58 3.96
N GLU A 244 1.64 -18.73 4.27
CA GLU A 244 1.76 -19.94 3.46
C GLU A 244 1.35 -19.67 2.01
N LYS A 245 0.28 -18.87 1.81
CA LYS A 245 -0.15 -18.49 0.46
C LYS A 245 0.87 -17.62 -0.25
N LEU A 246 1.48 -16.67 0.46
CA LEU A 246 2.56 -15.84 -0.07
C LEU A 246 3.74 -16.71 -0.52
N GLU A 247 4.19 -17.64 0.33
CA GLU A 247 5.28 -18.57 0.01
C GLU A 247 4.97 -19.44 -1.21
N GLN A 248 3.74 -19.94 -1.34
CA GLN A 248 3.28 -20.68 -2.52
C GLN A 248 3.28 -19.83 -3.81
N LEU A 249 3.03 -18.53 -3.69
CA LEU A 249 3.03 -17.61 -4.82
C LEU A 249 4.45 -17.20 -5.21
N LEU A 250 5.45 -17.35 -4.36
CA LEU A 250 6.82 -16.93 -4.65
C LEU A 250 7.61 -18.02 -5.39
N PRO A 251 8.49 -17.65 -6.34
CA PRO A 251 9.47 -18.61 -6.86
C PRO A 251 10.38 -19.13 -5.73
N ARG A 252 10.80 -20.40 -5.78
CA ARG A 252 11.56 -21.08 -4.69
C ARG A 252 12.83 -20.36 -4.19
N ARG A 253 13.41 -19.47 -4.99
CA ARG A 253 14.61 -18.70 -4.62
C ARG A 253 14.33 -17.49 -3.73
N PHE A 254 13.08 -17.12 -3.54
CA PHE A 254 12.71 -15.99 -2.70
C PHE A 254 12.65 -16.42 -1.24
N ILE A 255 13.26 -15.60 -0.39
CA ILE A 255 13.29 -15.73 1.05
C ILE A 255 12.25 -14.75 1.59
N TRP A 256 11.34 -15.28 2.40
CA TRP A 256 10.46 -14.48 3.22
C TRP A 256 10.93 -14.55 4.67
N ASN A 257 11.47 -13.44 5.18
CA ASN A 257 11.97 -13.34 6.57
C ASN A 257 11.30 -12.19 7.33
N ASN A 258 10.19 -11.65 6.81
CA ASN A 258 9.51 -10.43 7.29
C ASN A 258 10.39 -9.15 7.27
N MET A 259 11.64 -9.23 6.80
CA MET A 259 12.58 -8.11 6.76
C MET A 259 12.70 -7.59 5.33
N PHE A 260 12.64 -6.27 5.17
CA PHE A 260 12.84 -5.63 3.86
C PHE A 260 14.32 -5.70 3.44
N TYR A 261 15.20 -5.32 4.38
CA TYR A 261 16.64 -5.48 4.30
C TYR A 261 17.12 -6.12 5.59
N PRO A 262 18.05 -7.08 5.55
CA PRO A 262 18.53 -7.76 6.75
C PRO A 262 19.23 -6.82 7.75
N ASN A 263 19.60 -5.58 7.39
CA ASN A 263 20.42 -4.69 8.23
C ASN A 263 20.01 -3.20 8.27
N ILE A 264 18.80 -2.80 7.85
CA ILE A 264 18.38 -1.38 7.95
C ILE A 264 17.36 -1.21 9.07
N GLU A 265 17.84 -0.82 10.25
CA GLU A 265 17.01 -0.16 11.25
C GLU A 265 16.54 1.19 10.68
N TYR A 266 15.25 1.30 10.34
CA TYR A 266 14.67 2.61 10.07
C TYR A 266 14.63 3.41 11.37
N ARG A 267 15.61 4.30 11.57
CA ARG A 267 15.54 5.34 12.59
C ARG A 267 14.35 6.25 12.28
N VAL A 268 13.26 6.05 13.00
CA VAL A 268 12.19 7.04 13.13
C VAL A 268 12.80 8.25 13.86
N THR A 269 13.33 9.20 13.09
CA THR A 269 13.81 10.47 13.66
C THR A 269 12.61 11.38 13.87
N HIS A 270 11.87 11.16 14.96
CA HIS A 270 11.12 12.24 15.59
C HIS A 270 12.12 13.11 16.35
N THR A 271 12.75 14.05 15.63
CA THR A 271 13.36 15.20 16.30
C THR A 271 12.30 16.29 16.36
N VAL A 272 11.54 16.27 17.46
CA VAL A 272 10.91 17.49 17.96
C VAL A 272 12.04 18.31 18.57
N THR A 273 12.50 19.34 17.86
CA THR A 273 13.31 20.38 18.48
C THR A 273 12.43 21.12 19.49
N PRO A 274 12.82 21.21 20.77
CA PRO A 274 12.22 22.17 21.67
C PRO A 274 12.68 23.57 21.24
N ASN A 275 11.74 24.45 20.94
CA ASN A 275 12.04 25.86 20.80
C ASN A 275 12.49 26.39 22.18
N ILE A 276 13.66 27.02 22.20
CA ILE A 276 14.11 27.95 23.24
C ILE A 276 13.48 29.31 22.93
#